data_AF-A0A7X8FVG7-F1
#
_entry.id   AF-A0A7X8FVG7-F1
#
_cell.length_a   1.000
_cell.length_b   1.000
_cell.length_c   1.000
_cell.angle_alpha   90.00
_cell.angle_beta   90.00
_cell.angle_gamma   90.00
#
_symmetry.space_group_name_H-M   'P 1'
#
loop_
_entity.id
_entity.type
_entity.pdbx_description
1 polymer ?
#
loop_
_entity_poly.entity_id
_entity_poly.type
_entity_poly.pdbx_seq_one_letter_code
_entity_poly.pdbx_strand_id
1 'polypeptide(L)'
;RHVEEMILQYRNHPSIFLWGVRINESPDDHDFYSRTNALARRLDPDRPTGGVRCIKGSELLEDVYTYNDFSHTGDNAGIEKKNRITTRRDAPYLVSEYNGHMFPTKVFDDETHRLNHALRHARVLNDLYREPDVLGGFGWCMFDYNTHKDFGSGDRVCYHGVLDMFRNPKLAAAVYASQRDDAPVLEISSSMDVGEYPGSVRGEIVAFTNADEVRLYKNERFIKSFSRTKSRWDSLPRAPIVIDDFLGDQLDDEPDLPRLARRVLKKLLLLIARYGPAHLPARALALGGVLIFRYGMSRAEITGYYTRYIGDWGQAATVYRFDAVTRGQVVASCEKRAMRSVQLDLRVDHTMLCESSTYDVATVRIRALSDAGNLLPYCMEPVILETDGPIELIGPSTLTLRGGMTGTYVRSCGTAGAGMLRVILPGREIREIHFDISIGEAPS
;
A
#
# COMPACT_ATOMS: atom_id res chain seq x y z
N ARG A 1 -8.02 -0.13 38.03
CA ARG A 1 -8.65 1.18 37.72
C ARG A 1 -8.82 1.38 36.22
N HIS A 2 -7.76 1.56 35.42
CA HIS A 2 -7.93 1.83 33.97
C HIS A 2 -8.74 0.74 33.22
N VAL A 3 -8.53 -0.55 33.53
CA VAL A 3 -9.35 -1.65 32.95
C VAL A 3 -10.83 -1.49 33.28
N GLU A 4 -11.16 -1.09 34.51
CA GLU A 4 -12.54 -0.90 34.95
C GLU A 4 -13.19 0.31 34.27
N GLU A 5 -12.49 1.44 34.22
CA GLU A 5 -12.95 2.65 33.51
C GLU A 5 -13.20 2.35 32.03
N MET A 6 -12.24 1.72 31.34
CA MET A 6 -12.36 1.33 29.94
C MET A 6 -13.59 0.44 29.69
N ILE A 7 -13.76 -0.62 30.47
CA ILE A 7 -14.86 -1.58 30.24
C ILE A 7 -16.21 -0.96 30.58
N LEU A 8 -16.34 -0.28 31.72
CA LEU A 8 -17.62 0.32 32.12
C LEU A 8 -18.07 1.41 31.15
N GLN A 9 -17.12 2.18 30.60
CA GLN A 9 -17.43 3.20 29.61
C GLN A 9 -17.86 2.59 28.27
N TYR A 10 -17.25 1.49 27.84
CA TYR A 10 -17.36 1.05 26.45
C TYR A 10 -18.04 -0.33 26.21
N ARG A 11 -18.40 -1.10 27.24
CA ARG A 11 -19.00 -2.45 27.09
C ARG A 11 -20.34 -2.51 26.35
N ASN A 12 -21.00 -1.38 26.11
CA ASN A 12 -22.24 -1.33 25.32
C ASN A 12 -21.98 -1.12 23.82
N HIS A 13 -20.72 -0.95 23.37
CA HIS A 13 -20.41 -0.85 21.95
C HIS A 13 -20.36 -2.25 21.30
N PRO A 14 -21.19 -2.52 20.28
CA PRO A 14 -21.18 -3.81 19.58
C PRO A 14 -19.94 -3.99 18.70
N SER A 15 -19.23 -2.92 18.35
CA SER A 15 -17.99 -2.96 17.58
C SER A 15 -16.80 -3.52 18.38
N ILE A 16 -16.84 -3.43 19.71
CA ILE A 16 -15.81 -4.01 20.57
C ILE A 16 -16.14 -5.48 20.76
N PHE A 17 -15.19 -6.35 20.43
CA PHE A 17 -15.36 -7.81 20.51
C PHE A 17 -14.30 -8.51 21.40
N LEU A 18 -13.29 -7.78 21.88
CA LEU A 18 -12.22 -8.32 22.72
C LEU A 18 -11.59 -7.20 23.58
N TRP A 19 -11.19 -7.52 24.81
CA TRP A 19 -10.49 -6.58 25.71
C TRP A 19 -9.01 -6.90 25.87
N GLY A 20 -8.13 -5.95 25.54
CA GLY A 20 -6.71 -6.02 25.88
C GLY A 20 -6.48 -5.69 27.36
N VAL A 21 -6.11 -6.68 28.18
CA VAL A 21 -5.97 -6.53 29.65
C VAL A 21 -4.52 -6.59 30.14
N ARG A 22 -3.57 -6.53 29.21
CA ARG A 22 -2.13 -6.43 29.46
C ARG A 22 -1.59 -5.08 29.03
N ILE A 23 -0.48 -4.66 29.65
CA ILE A 23 0.32 -3.59 29.08
C ILE A 23 0.96 -4.10 27.79
N ASN A 24 0.86 -3.34 26.70
CA ASN A 24 1.36 -3.75 25.38
C ASN A 24 2.82 -4.19 25.47
N GLU A 25 3.13 -5.40 25.00
CA GLU A 25 4.49 -5.96 24.93
C GLU A 25 5.24 -6.06 26.26
N SER A 26 4.55 -6.04 27.40
CA SER A 26 5.22 -6.26 28.68
C SER A 26 5.68 -7.72 28.84
N PRO A 27 6.66 -7.97 29.72
CA PRO A 27 6.90 -9.30 30.29
C PRO A 27 5.65 -9.85 31.00
N ASP A 28 5.70 -11.14 31.34
CA ASP A 28 4.70 -11.76 32.21
C ASP A 28 4.80 -11.24 33.64
N ASP A 29 3.64 -11.06 34.27
CA ASP A 29 3.47 -10.78 35.69
C ASP A 29 2.17 -11.47 36.15
N HIS A 30 2.33 -12.63 36.78
CA HIS A 30 1.21 -13.51 37.13
C HIS A 30 0.20 -12.81 38.04
N ASP A 31 0.66 -12.18 39.12
CA ASP A 31 -0.21 -11.57 40.11
C ASP A 31 -0.92 -10.35 39.53
N PHE A 32 -0.21 -9.53 38.76
CA PHE A 32 -0.81 -8.35 38.13
C PHE A 32 -1.84 -8.73 37.08
N TYR A 33 -1.53 -9.65 36.17
CA TYR A 33 -2.42 -10.02 35.07
C TYR A 33 -3.55 -10.96 35.50
N SER A 34 -3.37 -11.77 36.53
CA SER A 34 -4.49 -12.48 37.17
C SER A 34 -5.54 -11.49 37.67
N ARG A 35 -5.13 -10.36 38.25
CA ARG A 35 -6.04 -9.32 38.74
C ARG A 35 -6.73 -8.57 37.61
N THR A 36 -6.03 -8.15 36.55
CA THR A 36 -6.65 -7.41 35.44
C THR A 36 -7.61 -8.30 34.64
N ASN A 37 -7.23 -9.56 34.40
CA ASN A 37 -8.05 -10.53 33.68
C ASN A 37 -9.31 -10.90 34.48
N ALA A 38 -9.18 -11.19 35.78
CA ALA A 38 -10.34 -11.46 36.64
C ALA A 38 -11.28 -10.26 36.78
N LEU A 39 -10.74 -9.04 36.81
CA LEU A 39 -11.51 -7.80 36.82
C LEU A 39 -12.32 -7.64 35.53
N ALA A 40 -11.68 -7.82 34.37
CA ALA A 40 -12.35 -7.68 33.07
C ALA A 40 -13.52 -8.66 32.92
N ARG A 41 -13.29 -9.95 33.21
CA ARG A 41 -14.33 -10.99 33.17
C ARG A 41 -15.49 -10.74 34.11
N ARG A 42 -15.25 -10.10 35.26
CA ARG A 42 -16.32 -9.72 36.19
C ARG A 42 -17.18 -8.57 35.66
N LEU A 43 -16.58 -7.62 34.95
CA LEU A 43 -17.25 -6.41 34.49
C LEU A 43 -17.97 -6.59 33.14
N ASP A 44 -17.45 -7.48 32.29
CA ASP A 44 -18.00 -7.82 30.98
C ASP A 44 -17.74 -9.31 30.66
N PRO A 45 -18.58 -10.23 31.14
CA PRO A 45 -18.41 -11.67 30.94
C PRO A 45 -18.69 -12.13 29.49
N ASP A 46 -19.30 -11.29 28.66
CA ASP A 46 -19.77 -11.66 27.33
C ASP A 46 -18.68 -11.53 26.25
N ARG A 47 -17.54 -10.90 26.57
CA ARG A 47 -16.43 -10.68 25.63
C ARG A 47 -15.14 -11.37 26.10
N PRO A 48 -14.38 -11.99 25.18
CA PRO A 48 -13.10 -12.58 25.51
C PRO A 48 -12.07 -11.52 25.90
N THR A 49 -11.14 -11.90 26.75
CA THR A 49 -9.93 -11.12 27.00
C THR A 49 -8.78 -11.56 26.08
N GLY A 50 -7.93 -10.61 25.75
CA GLY A 50 -6.61 -10.85 25.16
C GLY A 50 -5.58 -9.97 25.84
N GLY A 51 -4.35 -10.04 25.39
CA GLY A 51 -3.26 -9.31 26.00
C GLY A 51 -2.03 -9.36 25.12
N VAL A 52 -1.76 -8.23 24.46
CA VAL A 52 -0.74 -8.11 23.42
C VAL A 52 0.65 -8.36 24.00
N ARG A 53 1.42 -9.20 23.31
CA ARG A 53 2.79 -9.60 23.69
C ARG A 53 3.64 -9.86 22.46
N CYS A 54 4.96 -9.68 22.57
CA CYS A 54 5.93 -10.02 21.53
C CYS A 54 6.86 -11.20 21.93
N ILE A 55 6.61 -11.81 23.10
CA ILE A 55 7.41 -12.91 23.66
C ILE A 55 6.75 -14.29 23.45
N LYS A 56 7.56 -15.29 23.08
CA LYS A 56 7.13 -16.69 22.88
C LYS A 56 7.02 -17.41 24.22
N GLY A 57 6.11 -18.37 24.32
CA GLY A 57 5.93 -19.19 25.52
C GLY A 57 5.40 -18.42 26.73
N SER A 58 4.81 -17.24 26.51
CA SER A 58 4.26 -16.40 27.58
C SER A 58 3.05 -17.06 28.23
N GLU A 59 2.89 -16.79 29.52
CA GLU A 59 1.75 -17.26 30.32
C GLU A 59 0.42 -16.76 29.72
N LEU A 60 -0.49 -17.70 29.45
CA LEU A 60 -1.82 -17.39 28.96
C LEU A 60 -2.84 -17.45 30.11
N LEU A 61 -3.20 -16.28 30.64
CA LEU A 61 -4.29 -16.10 31.60
C LEU A 61 -5.59 -15.69 30.90
N GLU A 62 -5.48 -15.05 29.74
CA GLU A 62 -6.56 -14.51 28.93
C GLU A 62 -7.23 -15.59 28.06
N ASP A 63 -8.34 -15.23 27.41
CA ASP A 63 -9.08 -16.13 26.51
C ASP A 63 -8.40 -16.35 25.16
N VAL A 64 -7.72 -15.32 24.63
CA VAL A 64 -7.08 -15.32 23.32
C VAL A 64 -5.59 -15.01 23.45
N TYR A 65 -4.75 -15.84 22.83
CA TYR A 65 -3.32 -15.59 22.71
C TYR A 65 -3.06 -14.58 21.58
N THR A 66 -3.03 -13.29 21.92
CA THR A 66 -2.71 -12.20 21.00
C THR A 66 -1.21 -11.95 20.95
N TYR A 67 -0.59 -12.06 19.77
CA TYR A 67 0.87 -12.03 19.59
C TYR A 67 1.33 -11.09 18.47
N ASN A 68 2.32 -10.25 18.77
CA ASN A 68 3.01 -9.42 17.80
C ASN A 68 4.06 -10.26 17.06
N ASP A 69 3.76 -10.59 15.80
CA ASP A 69 4.61 -11.42 14.96
C ASP A 69 5.45 -10.55 14.02
N PHE A 70 6.61 -10.14 14.52
CA PHE A 70 7.62 -9.40 13.75
C PHE A 70 8.67 -10.31 13.10
N SER A 71 8.35 -11.59 12.87
CA SER A 71 9.29 -12.55 12.28
C SER A 71 9.57 -12.30 10.79
N HIS A 72 8.68 -11.60 10.08
CA HIS A 72 8.77 -11.43 8.63
C HIS A 72 9.84 -10.41 8.21
N THR A 73 10.84 -10.87 7.45
CA THR A 73 11.97 -10.08 6.95
C THR A 73 11.94 -9.84 5.44
N GLY A 74 10.87 -10.26 4.74
CA GLY A 74 10.60 -9.95 3.32
C GLY A 74 10.74 -11.16 2.38
N ASP A 75 11.68 -12.04 2.66
CA ASP A 75 12.02 -13.22 1.86
C ASP A 75 11.65 -14.55 2.54
N ASN A 76 11.28 -14.52 3.82
CA ASN A 76 10.80 -15.65 4.60
C ASN A 76 9.25 -15.74 4.62
N ALA A 77 8.69 -16.60 5.49
CA ALA A 77 7.26 -16.69 5.74
C ALA A 77 6.70 -15.38 6.33
N GLY A 78 5.42 -15.10 6.09
CA GLY A 78 4.73 -13.91 6.58
C GLY A 78 4.40 -13.97 8.07
N ILE A 79 4.18 -15.17 8.62
CA ILE A 79 3.99 -15.39 10.06
C ILE A 79 4.68 -16.67 10.50
N GLU A 80 5.03 -16.77 11.78
CA GLU A 80 5.48 -18.01 12.38
C GLU A 80 4.32 -18.96 12.68
N LYS A 81 4.62 -20.26 12.66
CA LYS A 81 3.65 -21.29 13.06
C LYS A 81 3.33 -21.15 14.55
N LYS A 82 2.04 -21.11 14.89
CA LYS A 82 1.53 -21.03 16.28
C LYS A 82 2.23 -21.99 17.25
N ASN A 83 2.51 -23.22 16.83
CA ASN A 83 3.17 -24.24 17.66
C ASN A 83 4.64 -23.94 18.01
N ARG A 84 5.27 -22.96 17.35
CA ARG A 84 6.58 -22.41 17.70
C ARG A 84 6.49 -21.22 18.64
N ILE A 85 5.31 -20.61 18.76
CA ILE A 85 5.05 -19.42 19.57
C ILE A 85 4.51 -19.80 20.94
N THR A 86 3.58 -20.76 21.03
CA THR A 86 2.94 -21.16 22.28
C THR A 86 2.77 -22.68 22.40
N THR A 87 2.88 -23.19 23.62
CA THR A 87 2.59 -24.59 23.97
C THR A 87 1.09 -24.85 24.11
N ARG A 88 0.26 -23.79 24.22
CA ARG A 88 -1.20 -23.86 24.34
C ARG A 88 -1.84 -24.04 22.96
N ARG A 89 -1.79 -25.27 22.43
CA ARG A 89 -2.25 -25.58 21.07
C ARG A 89 -3.73 -25.29 20.82
N ASP A 90 -4.57 -25.49 21.83
CA ASP A 90 -6.03 -25.30 21.72
C ASP A 90 -6.48 -23.86 21.96
N ALA A 91 -5.57 -22.96 22.38
CA ALA A 91 -5.93 -21.57 22.64
C ALA A 91 -6.23 -20.82 21.34
N PRO A 92 -7.31 -20.03 21.25
CA PRO A 92 -7.50 -19.10 20.14
C PRO A 92 -6.28 -18.20 19.98
N TYR A 93 -5.85 -17.94 18.74
CA TYR A 93 -4.61 -17.23 18.44
C TYR A 93 -4.85 -16.13 17.42
N LEU A 94 -4.34 -14.93 17.70
CA LEU A 94 -4.53 -13.75 16.87
C LEU A 94 -3.20 -13.01 16.71
N VAL A 95 -2.82 -12.67 15.49
CA VAL A 95 -1.62 -11.84 15.27
C VAL A 95 -2.00 -10.37 15.52
N SER A 96 -1.52 -9.79 16.61
CA SER A 96 -1.91 -8.44 17.01
C SER A 96 -1.13 -7.33 16.32
N GLU A 97 0.08 -7.60 15.86
CA GLU A 97 0.90 -6.67 15.07
C GLU A 97 1.83 -7.45 14.14
N TYR A 98 2.17 -6.87 12.98
CA TYR A 98 3.20 -7.35 12.05
C TYR A 98 3.71 -6.19 11.18
N ASN A 99 4.84 -6.39 10.50
CA ASN A 99 5.56 -5.38 9.73
C ASN A 99 6.02 -4.18 10.58
N GLY A 100 5.48 -2.98 10.35
CA GLY A 100 5.86 -1.79 11.10
C GLY A 100 7.36 -1.47 11.03
N HIS A 101 7.99 -1.46 12.21
CA HIS A 101 9.41 -1.15 12.36
C HIS A 101 10.34 -2.13 11.63
N MET A 102 9.84 -3.32 11.23
CA MET A 102 10.61 -4.29 10.44
C MET A 102 10.92 -3.79 9.02
N PHE A 103 10.14 -2.83 8.49
CA PHE A 103 10.38 -2.26 7.16
C PHE A 103 9.77 -0.85 7.00
N PRO A 104 10.33 0.19 7.67
CA PRO A 104 9.82 1.55 7.59
C PRO A 104 9.84 2.06 6.14
N THR A 105 8.75 2.67 5.70
CA THR A 105 8.55 3.06 4.30
C THR A 105 7.89 4.44 4.21
N LYS A 106 8.65 5.39 3.68
CA LYS A 106 8.22 6.75 3.36
C LYS A 106 7.54 6.77 2.00
N VAL A 107 6.70 7.76 1.77
CA VAL A 107 6.01 7.93 0.48
C VAL A 107 6.99 8.25 -0.65
N PHE A 108 8.10 8.91 -0.33
CA PHE A 108 9.15 9.33 -1.27
C PHE A 108 10.36 8.39 -1.32
N ASP A 109 10.27 7.20 -0.70
CA ASP A 109 11.25 6.15 -0.97
C ASP A 109 11.11 5.66 -2.43
N ASP A 110 12.16 5.05 -2.97
CA ASP A 110 12.16 4.55 -4.34
C ASP A 110 11.07 3.49 -4.60
N GLU A 111 10.73 3.28 -5.87
CA GLU A 111 9.68 2.33 -6.27
C GLU A 111 9.93 0.91 -5.77
N THR A 112 11.18 0.47 -5.75
CA THR A 112 11.52 -0.89 -5.31
C THR A 112 11.25 -1.03 -3.82
N HIS A 113 11.60 -0.05 -3.01
CA HIS A 113 11.33 -0.03 -1.57
C HIS A 113 9.82 0.00 -1.29
N ARG A 114 9.07 0.88 -1.97
CA ARG A 114 7.61 0.96 -1.85
C ARG A 114 6.90 -0.33 -2.27
N LEU A 115 7.35 -0.98 -3.34
CA LEU A 115 6.85 -2.29 -3.76
C LEU A 115 7.14 -3.34 -2.68
N ASN A 116 8.37 -3.42 -2.17
CA ASN A 116 8.72 -4.37 -1.12
C ASN A 116 7.85 -4.22 0.13
N HIS A 117 7.52 -2.99 0.53
CA HIS A 117 6.57 -2.73 1.61
C HIS A 117 5.19 -3.36 1.33
N ALA A 118 4.62 -3.10 0.16
CA ALA A 118 3.33 -3.68 -0.23
C ALA A 118 3.38 -5.22 -0.30
N LEU A 119 4.45 -5.82 -0.84
CA LEU A 119 4.58 -7.27 -0.95
C LEU A 119 4.77 -7.96 0.41
N ARG A 120 5.37 -7.30 1.39
CA ARG A 120 5.44 -7.78 2.79
C ARG A 120 4.05 -7.87 3.40
N HIS A 121 3.23 -6.82 3.28
CA HIS A 121 1.83 -6.87 3.70
C HIS A 121 1.05 -7.98 2.99
N ALA A 122 1.20 -8.12 1.67
CA ALA A 122 0.54 -9.17 0.90
C ALA A 122 0.97 -10.58 1.36
N ARG A 123 2.25 -10.77 1.74
CA ARG A 123 2.75 -12.06 2.23
C ARG A 123 2.21 -12.40 3.62
N VAL A 124 2.21 -11.44 4.55
CA VAL A 124 1.63 -11.66 5.87
C VAL A 124 0.15 -12.02 5.74
N LEU A 125 -0.62 -11.24 4.97
CA LEU A 125 -2.03 -11.55 4.74
C LEU A 125 -2.22 -12.92 4.09
N ASN A 126 -1.42 -13.27 3.08
CA ASN A 126 -1.48 -14.60 2.48
C ASN A 126 -1.35 -15.71 3.52
N ASP A 127 -0.37 -15.61 4.40
CA ASP A 127 -0.13 -16.67 5.38
C ASP A 127 -1.18 -16.66 6.50
N LEU A 128 -1.74 -15.49 6.86
CA LEU A 128 -2.92 -15.41 7.72
C LEU A 128 -4.13 -16.14 7.12
N TYR A 129 -4.39 -16.00 5.82
CA TYR A 129 -5.44 -16.76 5.13
C TYR A 129 -5.11 -18.25 4.97
N ARG A 130 -3.82 -18.61 4.97
CA ARG A 130 -3.36 -19.99 4.85
C ARG A 130 -3.50 -20.78 6.15
N GLU A 131 -3.23 -20.15 7.30
CA GLU A 131 -3.21 -20.83 8.60
C GLU A 131 -4.61 -20.92 9.23
N PRO A 132 -5.23 -22.10 9.30
CA PRO A 132 -6.58 -22.24 9.87
C PRO A 132 -6.64 -22.01 11.39
N ASP A 133 -5.51 -22.13 12.09
CA ASP A 133 -5.42 -21.99 13.55
C ASP A 133 -5.17 -20.53 14.00
N VAL A 134 -5.19 -19.59 13.06
CA VAL A 134 -4.97 -18.15 13.30
C VAL A 134 -6.25 -17.39 12.94
N LEU A 135 -6.80 -16.66 13.90
CA LEU A 135 -8.08 -15.94 13.75
C LEU A 135 -8.00 -14.74 12.79
N GLY A 136 -6.79 -14.33 12.41
CA GLY A 136 -6.51 -13.16 11.58
C GLY A 136 -5.35 -12.34 12.15
N GLY A 137 -5.25 -11.08 11.70
CA GLY A 137 -4.32 -10.17 12.34
C GLY A 137 -4.41 -8.71 11.93
N PHE A 138 -3.80 -7.85 12.75
CA PHE A 138 -3.76 -6.41 12.55
C PHE A 138 -2.38 -5.98 12.07
N GLY A 139 -2.32 -5.32 10.91
CA GLY A 139 -1.06 -4.79 10.39
C GLY A 139 -0.64 -3.55 11.15
N TRP A 140 0.65 -3.43 11.47
CA TRP A 140 1.22 -2.20 11.99
C TRP A 140 1.73 -1.33 10.82
N CYS A 141 1.08 -0.21 10.48
CA CYS A 141 -0.17 0.34 11.04
C CYS A 141 -1.00 1.06 9.96
N MET A 142 -2.11 1.69 10.37
CA MET A 142 -2.98 2.42 9.44
C MET A 142 -2.25 3.61 8.79
N PHE A 143 -1.68 4.52 9.57
CA PHE A 143 -1.04 5.75 9.09
C PHE A 143 0.24 6.05 9.86
N ASP A 144 1.17 6.77 9.23
CA ASP A 144 2.38 7.27 9.89
C ASP A 144 2.03 8.17 11.08
N TYR A 145 2.77 8.04 12.18
CA TYR A 145 2.43 8.71 13.44
C TYR A 145 3.63 9.38 14.08
N ASN A 146 3.38 10.48 14.79
CA ASN A 146 4.39 11.13 15.61
C ASN A 146 4.81 10.25 16.79
N THR A 147 6.08 10.31 17.17
CA THR A 147 6.66 9.48 18.22
C THR A 147 7.73 10.21 19.03
N HIS A 148 8.16 9.59 20.13
CA HIS A 148 9.23 10.08 20.99
C HIS A 148 10.60 9.96 20.31
N LYS A 149 11.61 10.58 20.92
CA LYS A 149 12.98 10.65 20.38
C LYS A 149 13.67 9.30 20.17
N ASP A 150 13.21 8.27 20.88
CA ASP A 150 13.82 6.95 20.90
C ASP A 150 13.34 6.06 19.73
N PHE A 151 12.38 6.54 18.93
CA PHE A 151 11.79 5.82 17.80
C PHE A 151 11.76 6.67 16.53
N GLY A 152 11.51 6.01 15.39
CA GLY A 152 11.30 6.66 14.10
C GLY A 152 12.61 6.98 13.36
N SER A 153 12.52 7.86 12.36
CA SER A 153 13.68 8.25 11.52
C SER A 153 14.47 9.45 12.09
N GLY A 154 14.39 9.71 13.39
CA GLY A 154 15.02 10.85 14.07
C GLY A 154 14.23 12.17 13.97
N ASP A 155 13.23 12.22 13.10
CA ASP A 155 12.34 13.35 12.82
C ASP A 155 11.02 13.31 13.62
N ARG A 156 10.97 12.45 14.64
CA ARG A 156 9.78 12.23 15.49
C ARG A 156 8.60 11.60 14.74
N VAL A 157 8.87 10.85 13.66
CA VAL A 157 7.85 10.11 12.91
C VAL A 157 8.24 8.64 12.72
N CYS A 158 7.28 7.76 12.99
CA CYS A 158 7.34 6.36 12.60
C CYS A 158 6.64 6.15 11.25
N TYR A 159 7.43 5.87 10.22
CA TYR A 159 6.95 5.66 8.85
C TYR A 159 6.48 4.21 8.63
N HIS A 160 5.48 3.79 9.40
CA HIS A 160 4.97 2.42 9.43
C HIS A 160 3.62 2.27 8.73
N GLY A 161 2.95 3.39 8.44
CA GLY A 161 1.60 3.37 7.92
C GLY A 161 1.53 2.83 6.51
N VAL A 162 0.45 2.10 6.20
CA VAL A 162 0.03 1.88 4.81
C VAL A 162 -0.54 3.16 4.19
N LEU A 163 -0.90 4.14 5.02
CA LEU A 163 -1.22 5.52 4.67
C LEU A 163 -0.16 6.49 5.22
N ASP A 164 -0.09 7.70 4.69
CA ASP A 164 0.66 8.80 5.30
C ASP A 164 -0.05 9.38 6.54
N MET A 165 0.56 10.36 7.20
CA MET A 165 0.02 10.99 8.41
C MET A 165 -1.31 11.72 8.20
N PHE A 166 -1.68 12.06 6.96
CA PHE A 166 -2.96 12.67 6.60
C PHE A 166 -3.94 11.65 5.98
N ARG A 167 -3.65 10.35 6.08
CA ARG A 167 -4.47 9.25 5.56
C ARG A 167 -4.57 9.26 4.02
N ASN A 168 -3.56 9.80 3.35
CA ASN A 168 -3.37 9.55 1.92
C ASN A 168 -2.80 8.14 1.71
N PRO A 169 -3.30 7.37 0.73
CA PRO A 169 -2.86 6.00 0.49
C PRO A 169 -1.44 5.92 -0.07
N LYS A 170 -0.59 5.11 0.56
CA LYS A 170 0.64 4.61 -0.06
C LYS A 170 0.32 3.37 -0.91
N LEU A 171 1.30 2.89 -1.67
CA LEU A 171 1.17 1.67 -2.48
C LEU A 171 0.68 0.46 -1.65
N ALA A 172 1.16 0.31 -0.41
CA ALA A 172 0.74 -0.79 0.48
C ALA A 172 -0.75 -0.77 0.84
N ALA A 173 -1.42 0.39 0.78
CA ALA A 173 -2.87 0.48 1.00
C ALA A 173 -3.66 -0.29 -0.08
N ALA A 174 -3.13 -0.38 -1.30
CA ALA A 174 -3.77 -1.11 -2.40
C ALA A 174 -3.86 -2.62 -2.13
N VAL A 175 -2.98 -3.17 -1.30
CA VAL A 175 -3.04 -4.58 -0.86
C VAL A 175 -4.36 -4.84 -0.12
N TYR A 176 -4.72 -3.95 0.80
CA TYR A 176 -5.95 -4.05 1.60
C TYR A 176 -7.19 -3.66 0.78
N ALA A 177 -7.11 -2.56 0.03
CA ALA A 177 -8.22 -2.09 -0.81
C ALA A 177 -8.63 -3.16 -1.82
N SER A 178 -7.66 -3.85 -2.44
CA SER A 178 -7.94 -4.91 -3.41
C SER A 178 -8.60 -6.15 -2.81
N GLN A 179 -8.68 -6.32 -1.49
CA GLN A 179 -9.42 -7.44 -0.88
C GLN A 179 -10.93 -7.16 -0.74
N ARG A 180 -11.39 -5.95 -1.07
CA ARG A 180 -12.79 -5.55 -1.01
C ARG A 180 -13.44 -5.60 -2.39
N ASP A 181 -14.76 -5.75 -2.42
CA ASP A 181 -15.57 -5.80 -3.65
C ASP A 181 -16.50 -4.57 -3.80
N ASP A 182 -16.36 -3.53 -2.97
CA ASP A 182 -17.25 -2.36 -2.96
C ASP A 182 -16.91 -1.30 -4.03
N ALA A 183 -15.69 -1.30 -4.54
CA ALA A 183 -15.27 -0.45 -5.65
C ALA A 183 -14.15 -1.12 -6.48
N PRO A 184 -14.05 -0.89 -7.80
CA PRO A 184 -12.92 -1.34 -8.59
C PRO A 184 -11.59 -0.78 -8.08
N VAL A 185 -10.58 -1.64 -7.95
CA VAL A 185 -9.22 -1.25 -7.54
C VAL A 185 -8.25 -1.61 -8.66
N LEU A 186 -7.38 -0.67 -9.06
CA LEU A 186 -6.24 -0.92 -9.93
C LEU A 186 -5.10 0.02 -9.54
N GLU A 187 -4.08 -0.54 -8.89
CA GLU A 187 -2.85 0.18 -8.58
C GLU A 187 -1.66 -0.58 -9.16
N ILE A 188 -0.87 0.09 -10.01
CA ILE A 188 0.35 -0.47 -10.60
C ILE A 188 1.53 0.05 -9.80
N SER A 189 2.40 -0.86 -9.35
CA SER A 189 3.53 -0.56 -8.47
C SER A 189 4.62 0.34 -9.06
N SER A 190 4.48 0.76 -10.31
CA SER A 190 5.51 1.41 -11.12
C SER A 190 4.92 2.59 -11.89
N SER A 191 5.66 3.69 -11.94
CA SER A 191 5.42 4.82 -12.84
C SER A 191 5.85 4.53 -14.27
N MET A 192 6.59 3.43 -14.49
CA MET A 192 7.23 3.01 -15.74
C MET A 192 8.39 3.90 -16.22
N ASP A 193 8.79 4.90 -15.43
CA ASP A 193 9.87 5.81 -15.74
C ASP A 193 11.25 5.15 -15.55
N VAL A 194 12.11 5.24 -16.56
CA VAL A 194 13.43 4.57 -16.55
C VAL A 194 14.39 5.09 -15.49
N GLY A 195 14.16 6.31 -14.97
CA GLY A 195 14.97 6.95 -13.94
C GLY A 195 14.78 6.36 -12.54
N GLU A 196 13.67 5.65 -12.31
CA GLU A 196 13.37 5.01 -11.02
C GLU A 196 14.19 3.75 -10.74
N TYR A 197 14.88 3.24 -11.77
CA TYR A 197 15.48 1.94 -11.73
C TYR A 197 17.00 2.03 -11.88
N PRO A 198 17.79 1.43 -10.97
CA PRO A 198 19.23 1.30 -11.15
C PRO A 198 19.56 0.66 -12.50
N GLY A 199 20.37 1.35 -13.31
CA GLY A 199 20.72 0.91 -14.66
C GLY A 199 19.54 0.81 -15.64
N SER A 200 18.41 1.46 -15.33
CA SER A 200 17.16 1.41 -16.10
C SER A 200 16.54 0.01 -16.23
N VAL A 201 16.81 -0.85 -15.24
CA VAL A 201 16.28 -2.22 -15.16
C VAL A 201 15.01 -2.24 -14.32
N ARG A 202 13.84 -2.29 -14.95
CA ARG A 202 12.52 -2.19 -14.30
C ARG A 202 12.24 -3.20 -13.18
N GLY A 203 12.95 -4.32 -13.16
CA GLY A 203 12.75 -5.35 -12.14
C GLY A 203 11.36 -5.97 -12.23
N GLU A 204 10.69 -6.12 -11.09
CA GLU A 204 9.36 -6.74 -10.99
C GLU A 204 8.28 -5.67 -10.87
N ILE A 205 7.23 -5.79 -11.69
CA ILE A 205 6.07 -4.89 -11.66
C ILE A 205 4.84 -5.71 -11.25
N VAL A 206 4.04 -5.15 -10.35
CA VAL A 206 2.87 -5.81 -9.77
C VAL A 206 1.66 -4.90 -9.86
N ALA A 207 0.52 -5.49 -10.21
CA ALA A 207 -0.79 -4.88 -10.13
C ALA A 207 -1.52 -5.37 -8.88
N PHE A 208 -1.97 -4.43 -8.04
CA PHE A 208 -2.89 -4.68 -6.94
C PHE A 208 -4.30 -4.33 -7.42
N THR A 209 -5.18 -5.33 -7.50
CA THR A 209 -6.53 -5.19 -8.05
C THR A 209 -7.46 -6.26 -7.50
N ASN A 210 -8.75 -5.96 -7.43
CA ASN A 210 -9.83 -6.93 -7.18
C ASN A 210 -10.42 -7.54 -8.48
N ALA A 211 -10.04 -7.03 -9.66
CA ALA A 211 -10.54 -7.51 -10.96
C ALA A 211 -9.93 -8.85 -11.38
N ASP A 212 -10.60 -9.64 -12.22
CA ASP A 212 -10.17 -11.01 -12.60
C ASP A 212 -8.83 -11.05 -13.35
N GLU A 213 -8.60 -10.08 -14.24
CA GLU A 213 -7.39 -9.96 -15.05
C GLU A 213 -6.96 -8.49 -15.24
N VAL A 214 -5.71 -8.29 -15.65
CA VAL A 214 -5.18 -6.99 -16.08
C VAL A 214 -4.67 -7.11 -17.51
N ARG A 215 -5.18 -6.28 -18.42
CA ARG A 215 -4.72 -6.20 -19.81
C ARG A 215 -3.72 -5.08 -19.96
N LEU A 216 -2.54 -5.39 -20.50
CA LEU A 216 -1.50 -4.42 -20.81
C LEU A 216 -1.55 -4.02 -22.27
N TYR A 217 -1.41 -2.72 -22.53
CA TYR A 217 -1.21 -2.14 -23.85
C TYR A 217 0.04 -1.26 -23.83
N LYS A 218 0.80 -1.27 -24.93
CA LYS A 218 1.96 -0.40 -25.17
C LYS A 218 1.71 0.39 -26.45
N ASN A 219 1.63 1.72 -26.36
CA ASN A 219 1.28 2.60 -27.48
C ASN A 219 0.03 2.10 -28.23
N GLU A 220 -1.07 1.89 -27.48
CA GLU A 220 -2.36 1.36 -27.95
C GLU A 220 -2.36 -0.11 -28.41
N ARG A 221 -1.22 -0.72 -28.70
CA ARG A 221 -1.12 -2.14 -29.04
C ARG A 221 -1.37 -3.00 -27.81
N PHE A 222 -2.30 -3.95 -27.91
CA PHE A 222 -2.48 -4.99 -26.90
C PHE A 222 -1.24 -5.87 -26.80
N ILE A 223 -0.75 -6.06 -25.57
CA ILE A 223 0.42 -6.88 -25.29
C ILE A 223 -0.01 -8.25 -24.74
N LYS A 224 -0.71 -8.25 -23.61
CA LYS A 224 -1.07 -9.49 -22.91
C LYS A 224 -2.13 -9.24 -21.84
N SER A 225 -2.89 -10.29 -21.54
CA SER A 225 -3.71 -10.37 -20.32
C SER A 225 -3.01 -11.18 -19.22
N PHE A 226 -3.01 -10.65 -18.00
CA PHE A 226 -2.42 -11.26 -16.81
C PHE A 226 -3.51 -11.62 -15.80
N SER A 227 -3.44 -12.83 -15.24
CA SER A 227 -4.40 -13.34 -14.24
C SER A 227 -3.68 -13.94 -13.03
N ARG A 228 -4.43 -14.24 -11.97
CA ARG A 228 -3.91 -14.78 -10.69
C ARG A 228 -3.45 -16.24 -10.73
N THR A 229 -3.53 -16.91 -11.88
CA THR A 229 -3.43 -18.38 -12.01
C THR A 229 -2.08 -18.99 -11.57
N LYS A 230 -1.04 -18.19 -11.27
CA LYS A 230 0.28 -18.65 -10.78
C LYS A 230 0.88 -17.70 -9.75
N SER A 231 0.11 -17.40 -8.70
CA SER A 231 0.53 -16.46 -7.67
C SER A 231 1.37 -17.12 -6.57
N ARG A 232 2.39 -16.40 -6.07
CA ARG A 232 3.10 -16.73 -4.82
C ARG A 232 2.29 -16.39 -3.56
N TRP A 233 1.11 -15.79 -3.75
CA TRP A 233 0.10 -15.52 -2.73
C TRP A 233 -1.18 -16.32 -3.06
N ASP A 234 -1.07 -17.64 -3.04
CA ASP A 234 -2.13 -18.59 -3.43
C ASP A 234 -3.34 -18.62 -2.47
N SER A 235 -3.16 -18.14 -1.23
CA SER A 235 -4.15 -18.17 -0.16
C SER A 235 -4.81 -16.79 0.04
N LEU A 236 -4.22 -15.72 -0.49
CA LEU A 236 -4.79 -14.38 -0.45
C LEU A 236 -5.94 -14.27 -1.49
N PRO A 237 -7.19 -13.95 -1.08
CA PRO A 237 -8.36 -13.99 -1.97
C PRO A 237 -8.19 -13.16 -3.25
N ARG A 238 -7.65 -11.95 -3.12
CA ARG A 238 -7.34 -11.07 -4.26
C ARG A 238 -5.84 -10.87 -4.35
N ALA A 239 -5.16 -11.97 -4.68
CA ALA A 239 -3.70 -11.99 -4.85
C ALA A 239 -3.21 -10.93 -5.87
N PRO A 240 -2.07 -10.28 -5.62
CA PRO A 240 -1.44 -9.38 -6.60
C PRO A 240 -1.10 -10.10 -7.91
N ILE A 241 -1.21 -9.39 -9.03
CA ILE A 241 -0.95 -9.92 -10.38
C ILE A 241 0.43 -9.42 -10.83
N VAL A 242 1.34 -10.34 -11.15
CA VAL A 242 2.68 -10.00 -11.64
C VAL A 242 2.61 -9.69 -13.15
N ILE A 243 3.16 -8.54 -13.53
CA ILE A 243 3.28 -8.12 -14.93
C ILE A 243 4.69 -8.48 -15.42
N ASP A 244 4.81 -9.64 -16.07
CA ASP A 244 6.09 -10.26 -16.42
C ASP A 244 6.43 -10.28 -17.91
N ASP A 245 5.57 -9.70 -18.75
CA ASP A 245 5.66 -9.83 -20.20
C ASP A 245 5.20 -8.56 -20.92
N PHE A 246 6.17 -7.72 -21.25
CA PHE A 246 5.96 -6.45 -21.96
C PHE A 246 6.07 -6.60 -23.48
N LEU A 247 6.26 -7.84 -23.97
CA LEU A 247 6.43 -8.14 -25.39
C LEU A 247 5.18 -8.72 -26.03
N GLY A 248 4.41 -9.54 -25.29
CA GLY A 248 3.21 -10.14 -25.86
C GLY A 248 3.52 -10.97 -27.10
N ASP A 249 2.82 -10.73 -28.18
CA ASP A 249 3.04 -11.36 -29.49
C ASP A 249 3.91 -10.52 -30.44
N GLN A 250 4.50 -9.40 -30.01
CA GLN A 250 5.17 -8.45 -30.90
C GLN A 250 6.28 -9.07 -31.78
N LEU A 251 6.97 -10.10 -31.30
CA LEU A 251 7.99 -10.78 -32.11
C LEU A 251 7.38 -11.55 -33.30
N ASP A 252 6.07 -11.78 -33.34
CA ASP A 252 5.41 -12.40 -34.49
C ASP A 252 5.37 -11.49 -35.72
N ASP A 253 5.62 -10.19 -35.54
CA ASP A 253 5.80 -9.20 -36.61
C ASP A 253 7.17 -9.33 -37.32
N GLU A 254 8.05 -10.23 -36.86
CA GLU A 254 9.36 -10.50 -37.46
C GLU A 254 9.29 -11.76 -38.34
N PRO A 255 8.97 -11.63 -39.64
CA PRO A 255 8.70 -12.78 -40.51
C PRO A 255 9.93 -13.66 -40.73
N ASP A 256 11.13 -13.07 -40.68
CA ASP A 256 12.40 -13.74 -40.94
C ASP A 256 12.87 -14.62 -39.77
N LEU A 257 12.27 -14.47 -38.58
CA LEU A 257 12.61 -15.26 -37.41
C LEU A 257 11.74 -16.53 -37.33
N PRO A 258 12.35 -17.73 -37.27
CA PRO A 258 11.60 -18.96 -37.04
C PRO A 258 10.79 -18.91 -35.73
N ARG A 259 9.58 -19.50 -35.72
CA ARG A 259 8.67 -19.48 -34.55
C ARG A 259 9.30 -19.98 -33.24
N LEU A 260 10.24 -20.93 -33.33
CA LEU A 260 10.99 -21.40 -32.15
C LEU A 260 12.05 -20.38 -31.70
N ALA A 261 12.74 -19.72 -32.65
CA ALA A 261 13.69 -18.67 -32.36
C ALA A 261 13.00 -17.49 -31.65
N ARG A 262 11.83 -17.05 -32.12
CA ARG A 262 10.99 -16.01 -31.49
C ARG A 262 10.67 -16.34 -30.03
N ARG A 263 10.28 -17.59 -29.75
CA ARG A 263 9.98 -18.05 -28.37
C ARG A 263 11.21 -18.03 -27.46
N VAL A 264 12.38 -18.42 -27.98
CA VAL A 264 13.65 -18.39 -27.22
C VAL A 264 14.09 -16.95 -26.99
N LEU A 265 14.04 -16.11 -28.03
CA LEU A 265 14.37 -14.69 -27.98
C LEU A 265 13.48 -13.95 -26.98
N LYS A 266 12.15 -14.13 -27.03
CA LYS A 266 11.21 -13.56 -26.05
C LYS A 266 11.65 -13.84 -24.61
N LYS A 267 11.92 -15.12 -24.30
CA LYS A 267 12.36 -15.52 -22.96
C LYS A 267 13.67 -14.85 -22.55
N LEU A 268 14.64 -14.75 -23.47
CA LEU A 268 15.90 -14.07 -23.20
C LEU A 268 15.68 -12.58 -22.94
N LEU A 269 14.92 -11.89 -23.79
CA LEU A 269 14.66 -10.45 -23.68
C LEU A 269 13.95 -10.11 -22.35
N LEU A 270 12.94 -10.89 -21.95
CA LEU A 270 12.26 -10.70 -20.66
C LEU A 270 13.20 -10.95 -19.46
N LEU A 271 14.15 -11.88 -19.57
CA LEU A 271 15.16 -12.09 -18.52
C LEU A 271 16.15 -10.92 -18.45
N ILE A 272 16.57 -10.37 -19.60
CA ILE A 272 17.41 -9.16 -19.63
C ILE A 272 16.66 -7.98 -19.01
N ALA A 273 15.38 -7.80 -19.34
CA ALA A 273 14.56 -6.73 -18.79
C ALA A 273 14.41 -6.81 -17.26
N ARG A 274 14.32 -8.04 -16.72
CA ARG A 274 14.12 -8.29 -15.29
C ARG A 274 15.40 -8.17 -14.47
N TYR A 275 16.52 -8.70 -14.96
CA TYR A 275 17.76 -8.83 -14.18
C TYR A 275 18.87 -7.87 -14.63
N GLY A 276 18.69 -7.22 -15.78
CA GLY A 276 19.74 -6.44 -16.43
C GLY A 276 20.81 -7.32 -17.07
N PRO A 277 21.63 -6.76 -17.98
CA PRO A 277 22.68 -7.49 -18.68
C PRO A 277 23.81 -7.96 -17.77
N ALA A 278 24.08 -7.25 -16.66
CA ALA A 278 25.19 -7.55 -15.74
C ALA A 278 24.92 -8.73 -14.78
N HIS A 279 23.64 -9.05 -14.52
CA HIS A 279 23.25 -10.05 -13.51
C HIS A 279 22.37 -11.16 -14.10
N LEU A 280 22.63 -11.53 -15.36
CA LEU A 280 21.84 -12.55 -16.05
C LEU A 280 21.97 -13.94 -15.39
N PRO A 281 20.86 -14.65 -15.14
CA PRO A 281 20.91 -16.01 -14.62
C PRO A 281 21.45 -16.98 -15.68
N ALA A 282 22.03 -18.12 -15.25
CA ALA A 282 22.61 -19.13 -16.16
C ALA A 282 21.66 -19.58 -17.29
N ARG A 283 20.35 -19.64 -17.01
CA ARG A 283 19.32 -19.94 -18.02
C ARG A 283 19.27 -18.91 -19.15
N ALA A 284 19.53 -17.62 -18.88
CA ALA A 284 19.56 -16.59 -19.90
C ALA A 284 20.78 -16.77 -20.82
N LEU A 285 21.94 -17.08 -20.24
CA LEU A 285 23.15 -17.39 -21.01
C LEU A 285 22.93 -18.60 -21.93
N ALA A 286 22.26 -19.65 -21.44
CA ALA A 286 21.91 -20.82 -22.25
C ALA A 286 20.97 -20.46 -23.42
N LEU A 287 19.93 -19.66 -23.18
CA LEU A 287 19.02 -19.18 -24.23
C LEU A 287 19.76 -18.34 -25.28
N GLY A 288 20.67 -17.46 -24.85
CA GLY A 288 21.54 -16.69 -25.74
C GLY A 288 22.43 -17.59 -26.59
N GLY A 289 23.04 -18.62 -25.99
CA GLY A 289 23.81 -19.64 -26.71
C GLY A 289 22.98 -20.36 -27.77
N VAL A 290 21.74 -20.73 -27.47
CA VAL A 290 20.83 -21.33 -28.46
C VAL A 290 20.58 -20.37 -29.63
N LEU A 291 20.32 -19.08 -29.39
CA LEU A 291 20.09 -18.11 -30.46
C LEU A 291 21.33 -17.93 -31.35
N ILE A 292 22.52 -17.86 -30.74
CA ILE A 292 23.78 -17.67 -31.46
C ILE A 292 24.14 -18.94 -32.26
N PHE A 293 24.24 -20.09 -31.60
CA PHE A 293 24.79 -21.30 -32.22
C PHE A 293 23.79 -22.05 -33.11
N ARG A 294 22.48 -22.03 -32.79
CA ARG A 294 21.47 -22.78 -33.55
C ARG A 294 20.75 -21.94 -34.60
N TYR A 295 20.62 -20.63 -34.35
CA TYR A 295 19.89 -19.72 -35.22
C TYR A 295 20.78 -18.64 -35.86
N GLY A 296 22.09 -18.66 -35.60
CA GLY A 296 23.06 -17.78 -36.27
C GLY A 296 22.96 -16.31 -35.87
N MET A 297 22.22 -15.95 -34.81
CA MET A 297 22.08 -14.56 -34.39
C MET A 297 23.38 -14.05 -33.78
N SER A 298 23.78 -12.85 -34.18
CA SER A 298 24.82 -12.08 -33.52
C SER A 298 24.33 -11.47 -32.21
N ARG A 299 25.27 -11.13 -31.32
CA ARG A 299 24.96 -10.36 -30.10
C ARG A 299 24.35 -9.00 -30.43
N ALA A 300 24.78 -8.37 -31.54
CA ALA A 300 24.26 -7.08 -31.99
C ALA A 300 22.79 -7.17 -32.39
N GLU A 301 22.38 -8.23 -33.09
CA GLU A 301 20.97 -8.46 -33.42
C GLU A 301 20.11 -8.63 -32.17
N ILE A 302 20.55 -9.43 -31.19
CA ILE A 302 19.83 -9.62 -29.92
C ILE A 302 19.67 -8.29 -29.17
N THR A 303 20.73 -7.48 -29.10
CA THR A 303 20.67 -6.13 -28.51
C THR A 303 19.72 -5.23 -29.30
N GLY A 304 19.71 -5.30 -30.63
CA GLY A 304 18.78 -4.55 -31.48
C GLY A 304 17.32 -4.89 -31.17
N TYR A 305 16.99 -6.17 -31.00
CA TYR A 305 15.65 -6.60 -30.56
C TYR A 305 15.30 -6.08 -29.16
N TYR A 306 16.25 -6.11 -28.22
CA TYR A 306 16.04 -5.54 -26.89
C TYR A 306 15.71 -4.05 -26.97
N THR A 307 16.52 -3.27 -27.69
CA THR A 307 16.32 -1.82 -27.86
C THR A 307 15.03 -1.47 -28.61
N ARG A 308 14.60 -2.28 -29.59
CA ARG A 308 13.36 -2.05 -30.34
C ARG A 308 12.11 -2.27 -29.50
N TYR A 309 12.08 -3.35 -28.72
CA TYR A 309 10.84 -3.79 -28.09
C TYR A 309 10.75 -3.47 -26.59
N ILE A 310 11.88 -3.45 -25.88
CA ILE A 310 11.93 -3.26 -24.42
C ILE A 310 12.59 -1.94 -24.03
N GLY A 311 13.73 -1.62 -24.66
CA GLY A 311 14.55 -0.47 -24.30
C GLY A 311 13.85 0.86 -24.59
N ASP A 312 13.56 1.62 -23.54
CA ASP A 312 12.94 2.96 -23.66
C ASP A 312 13.97 4.09 -23.44
N TRP A 313 15.27 3.78 -23.35
CA TRP A 313 16.32 4.79 -23.13
C TRP A 313 16.63 5.56 -24.42
N GLY A 314 16.38 6.87 -24.41
CA GLY A 314 16.68 7.78 -25.53
C GLY A 314 15.73 7.67 -26.73
N GLN A 315 14.57 7.01 -26.58
CA GLN A 315 13.53 6.93 -27.60
C GLN A 315 12.30 7.79 -27.25
N ALA A 316 11.30 7.84 -28.15
CA ALA A 316 10.03 8.51 -27.88
C ALA A 316 9.35 7.93 -26.63
N ALA A 317 8.70 8.79 -25.84
CA ALA A 317 8.08 8.40 -24.58
C ALA A 317 6.99 7.34 -24.79
N THR A 318 7.22 6.13 -24.27
CA THR A 318 6.27 5.02 -24.34
C THR A 318 5.09 5.27 -23.40
N VAL A 319 3.88 4.98 -23.90
CA VAL A 319 2.64 4.99 -23.10
C VAL A 319 2.24 3.55 -22.78
N TYR A 320 2.13 3.25 -21.49
CA TYR A 320 1.63 1.96 -21.01
C TYR A 320 0.22 2.14 -20.44
N ARG A 321 -0.76 1.41 -20.98
CA ARG A 321 -2.13 1.37 -20.42
C ARG A 321 -2.39 0.01 -19.79
N PHE A 322 -2.97 0.02 -18.60
CA PHE A 322 -3.39 -1.18 -17.88
C PHE A 322 -4.91 -1.09 -17.68
N ASP A 323 -5.64 -2.11 -18.14
CA ASP A 323 -7.08 -2.21 -17.95
C ASP A 323 -7.38 -3.36 -17.00
N ALA A 324 -8.00 -3.07 -15.85
CA ALA A 324 -8.54 -4.07 -14.93
C ALA A 324 -9.87 -4.57 -15.47
N VAL A 325 -10.00 -5.89 -15.61
CA VAL A 325 -11.15 -6.51 -16.26
C VAL A 325 -11.81 -7.53 -15.34
N THR A 326 -13.12 -7.40 -15.17
CA THR A 326 -13.97 -8.34 -14.42
C THR A 326 -15.05 -8.87 -15.34
N ARG A 327 -15.20 -10.20 -15.43
CA ARG A 327 -16.18 -10.85 -16.31
C ARG A 327 -16.14 -10.32 -17.76
N GLY A 328 -14.93 -10.04 -18.26
CA GLY A 328 -14.69 -9.55 -19.61
C GLY A 328 -14.91 -8.04 -19.85
N GLN A 329 -15.41 -7.29 -18.85
CA GLN A 329 -15.60 -5.84 -18.93
C GLN A 329 -14.49 -5.08 -18.21
N VAL A 330 -14.04 -3.97 -18.81
CA VAL A 330 -13.08 -3.05 -18.17
C VAL A 330 -13.79 -2.29 -17.05
N VAL A 331 -13.30 -2.45 -15.82
CA VAL A 331 -13.87 -1.82 -14.61
C VAL A 331 -13.01 -0.66 -14.09
N ALA A 332 -11.73 -0.63 -14.45
CA ALA A 332 -10.81 0.47 -14.19
C ALA A 332 -9.68 0.47 -15.22
N SER A 333 -9.12 1.62 -15.50
CA SER A 333 -7.95 1.78 -16.38
C SER A 333 -6.96 2.75 -15.76
N CYS A 334 -5.67 2.48 -15.92
CA CYS A 334 -4.63 3.44 -15.59
C CYS A 334 -3.61 3.53 -16.72
N GLU A 335 -3.10 4.73 -16.96
CA GLU A 335 -2.08 5.00 -17.96
C GLU A 335 -0.79 5.47 -17.28
N LYS A 336 0.34 4.87 -17.63
CA LYS A 336 1.69 5.23 -17.15
C LYS A 336 2.48 5.80 -18.33
N ARG A 337 2.84 7.08 -18.23
CA ARG A 337 3.61 7.84 -19.22
C ARG A 337 4.29 9.03 -18.57
N ALA A 338 5.27 9.59 -19.28
CA ALA A 338 5.92 10.83 -18.86
C ALA A 338 4.89 11.95 -18.61
N MET A 339 5.02 12.60 -17.46
CA MET A 339 4.17 13.70 -17.01
C MET A 339 4.31 14.91 -17.94
N ARG A 340 3.19 15.56 -18.27
CA ARG A 340 3.15 16.85 -18.99
C ARG A 340 2.81 18.03 -18.07
N SER A 341 1.95 17.81 -17.09
CA SER A 341 1.61 18.81 -16.07
C SER A 341 1.31 18.17 -14.72
N VAL A 342 1.32 19.01 -13.68
CA VAL A 342 0.99 18.65 -12.29
C VAL A 342 -0.38 19.23 -11.97
N GLN A 343 -1.21 18.47 -11.28
CA GLN A 343 -2.55 18.85 -10.85
C GLN A 343 -2.77 18.46 -9.38
N LEU A 344 -3.54 19.25 -8.64
CA LEU A 344 -3.98 18.95 -7.29
C LEU A 344 -5.25 18.10 -7.32
N ASP A 345 -5.17 16.92 -6.68
CA ASP A 345 -6.32 16.14 -6.26
C ASP A 345 -6.59 16.45 -4.78
N LEU A 346 -7.74 17.07 -4.53
CA LEU A 346 -8.21 17.44 -3.20
C LEU A 346 -9.36 16.50 -2.80
N ARG A 347 -9.22 15.85 -1.64
CA ARG A 347 -10.25 14.97 -1.08
C ARG A 347 -10.66 15.49 0.28
N VAL A 348 -11.90 15.95 0.36
CA VAL A 348 -12.53 16.42 1.58
C VAL A 348 -13.49 15.35 2.07
N ASP A 349 -13.51 15.07 3.37
CA ASP A 349 -14.46 14.12 3.96
C ASP A 349 -15.89 14.68 4.03
N HIS A 350 -16.04 15.95 4.39
CA HIS A 350 -17.30 16.67 4.37
C HIS A 350 -17.08 18.18 4.25
N THR A 351 -18.05 18.89 3.68
CA THR A 351 -18.01 20.36 3.53
C THR A 351 -19.04 21.07 4.40
N MET A 352 -19.96 20.34 5.02
CA MET A 352 -20.92 20.89 5.98
C MET A 352 -20.34 20.73 7.38
N LEU A 353 -19.96 21.83 8.02
CA LEU A 353 -19.45 21.83 9.39
C LEU A 353 -20.57 22.21 10.36
N CYS A 354 -20.69 21.48 11.46
CA CYS A 354 -21.70 21.74 12.48
C CYS A 354 -21.08 22.15 13.81
N GLU A 355 -21.10 23.45 14.11
CA GLU A 355 -20.71 23.94 15.41
C GLU A 355 -21.76 23.55 16.47
N SER A 356 -21.32 22.89 17.54
CA SER A 356 -22.18 22.45 18.63
C SER A 356 -21.52 22.77 19.99
N SER A 357 -21.43 21.79 20.90
CA SER A 357 -20.67 21.92 22.15
C SER A 357 -19.17 22.12 21.92
N THR A 358 -18.66 21.74 20.75
CA THR A 358 -17.31 21.97 20.26
C THR A 358 -17.33 22.39 18.78
N TYR A 359 -16.19 22.87 18.28
CA TYR A 359 -15.98 23.05 16.85
C TYR A 359 -16.01 21.72 16.10
N ASP A 360 -16.39 21.78 14.83
CA ASP A 360 -16.32 20.65 13.89
C ASP A 360 -15.06 20.75 13.03
N VAL A 361 -14.63 19.64 12.44
CA VAL A 361 -13.38 19.56 11.67
C VAL A 361 -13.54 18.70 10.43
N ALA A 362 -13.29 19.29 9.27
CA ALA A 362 -13.10 18.57 8.01
C ALA A 362 -11.64 18.26 7.75
N THR A 363 -11.38 17.06 7.21
CA THR A 363 -10.06 16.69 6.67
C THR A 363 -9.96 17.08 5.21
N VAL A 364 -8.83 17.65 4.80
CA VAL A 364 -8.51 17.92 3.41
C VAL A 364 -7.22 17.22 3.04
N ARG A 365 -7.34 16.13 2.29
CA ARG A 365 -6.21 15.37 1.73
C ARG A 365 -5.80 15.97 0.39
N ILE A 366 -4.50 16.19 0.22
CA ILE A 366 -3.93 16.92 -0.92
C ILE A 366 -2.89 16.03 -1.60
N ARG A 367 -3.06 15.78 -2.89
CA ARG A 367 -2.10 15.00 -3.70
C ARG A 367 -1.75 15.73 -4.98
N ALA A 368 -0.47 15.67 -5.37
CA ALA A 368 0.00 16.09 -6.68
C ALA A 368 -0.05 14.90 -7.65
N LEU A 369 -0.91 15.00 -8.66
CA LEU A 369 -1.06 14.02 -9.72
C LEU A 369 -0.50 14.55 -11.03
N SER A 370 -0.08 13.64 -11.91
CA SER A 370 0.19 13.98 -13.31
C SER A 370 -1.11 14.20 -14.08
N ASP A 371 -1.00 14.72 -15.29
CA ASP A 371 -2.11 14.81 -16.25
C ASP A 371 -2.67 13.44 -16.69
N ALA A 372 -2.04 12.33 -16.31
CA ALA A 372 -2.56 10.97 -16.48
C ALA A 372 -3.17 10.40 -15.18
N GLY A 373 -3.32 11.22 -14.13
CA GLY A 373 -3.90 10.82 -12.84
C GLY A 373 -2.96 10.03 -11.92
N ASN A 374 -1.65 9.95 -12.24
CA ASN A 374 -0.69 9.23 -11.40
C ASN A 374 -0.16 10.11 -10.29
N LEU A 375 -0.04 9.58 -9.07
CA LEU A 375 0.70 10.26 -8.00
C LEU A 375 2.12 10.58 -8.48
N LEU A 376 2.63 11.75 -8.08
CA LEU A 376 3.98 12.21 -8.36
C LEU A 376 4.83 12.20 -7.07
N PRO A 377 5.48 11.08 -6.70
CA PRO A 377 6.15 10.93 -5.41
C PRO A 377 7.29 11.94 -5.18
N TYR A 378 7.92 12.41 -6.26
CA TYR A 378 9.05 13.35 -6.18
C TYR A 378 8.63 14.81 -6.36
N CYS A 379 7.32 15.10 -6.47
CA CYS A 379 6.83 16.47 -6.40
C CYS A 379 6.87 16.92 -4.93
N MET A 380 7.87 17.73 -4.60
CA MET A 380 8.13 18.22 -3.23
C MET A 380 7.86 19.73 -3.10
N GLU A 381 6.97 20.24 -3.93
CA GLU A 381 6.64 21.67 -3.98
C GLU A 381 5.87 22.12 -2.72
N PRO A 382 5.98 23.40 -2.33
CA PRO A 382 5.16 23.94 -1.25
C PRO A 382 3.69 24.07 -1.70
N VAL A 383 2.78 23.87 -0.75
CA VAL A 383 1.35 24.16 -0.88
C VAL A 383 1.00 25.25 0.12
N ILE A 384 0.41 26.34 -0.38
CA ILE A 384 -0.04 27.47 0.43
C ILE A 384 -1.55 27.36 0.60
N LEU A 385 -2.02 27.57 1.81
CA LEU A 385 -3.41 27.45 2.24
C LEU A 385 -3.87 28.81 2.76
N GLU A 386 -5.01 29.27 2.25
CA GLU A 386 -5.67 30.50 2.70
C GLU A 386 -7.12 30.18 3.05
N THR A 387 -7.61 30.70 4.17
CA THR A 387 -9.01 30.54 4.59
C THR A 387 -9.72 31.89 4.60
N ASP A 388 -10.98 31.89 4.19
CA ASP A 388 -11.90 33.02 4.28
C ASP A 388 -13.24 32.57 4.89
N GLY A 389 -13.95 33.48 5.56
CA GLY A 389 -15.18 33.17 6.28
C GLY A 389 -14.97 32.53 7.66
N PRO A 390 -16.00 31.87 8.24
CA PRO A 390 -15.99 31.41 9.63
C PRO A 390 -15.30 30.05 9.82
N ILE A 391 -14.12 29.90 9.21
CA ILE A 391 -13.27 28.69 9.29
C ILE A 391 -11.81 29.04 9.49
N GLU A 392 -11.05 28.14 10.11
CA GLU A 392 -9.61 28.28 10.33
C GLU A 392 -8.86 26.97 10.08
N LEU A 393 -7.59 27.08 9.72
CA LEU A 393 -6.68 25.95 9.59
C LEU A 393 -6.25 25.43 10.97
N ILE A 394 -6.19 24.11 11.13
CA ILE A 394 -5.41 23.47 12.20
C ILE A 394 -4.04 23.12 11.64
N GLY A 395 -3.03 23.90 12.03
CA GLY A 395 -1.66 23.75 11.57
C GLY A 395 -1.17 24.94 10.74
N PRO A 396 -0.02 24.81 10.07
CA PRO A 396 0.56 25.91 9.30
C PRO A 396 -0.21 26.17 8.00
N SER A 397 -0.17 27.42 7.54
CA SER A 397 -0.72 27.82 6.22
C SER A 397 0.18 27.43 5.04
N THR A 398 1.42 27.00 5.29
CA THR A 398 2.33 26.52 4.24
C THR A 398 2.84 25.15 4.62
N LEU A 399 2.62 24.18 3.74
CA LEU A 399 3.04 22.79 3.87
C LEU A 399 3.90 22.39 2.69
N THR A 400 4.61 21.27 2.80
CA THR A 400 5.36 20.68 1.68
C THR A 400 4.70 19.37 1.27
N LEU A 401 4.56 19.14 -0.03
CA LEU A 401 4.25 17.81 -0.53
C LEU A 401 5.41 16.87 -0.17
N ARG A 402 5.18 15.82 0.62
CA ARG A 402 6.18 14.80 0.94
C ARG A 402 5.76 13.51 0.26
N GLY A 403 6.46 13.12 -0.80
CA GLY A 403 5.97 12.01 -1.60
C GLY A 403 4.82 12.41 -2.54
N GLY A 404 4.74 13.69 -2.95
CA GLY A 404 3.60 14.20 -3.70
C GLY A 404 2.29 14.30 -2.90
N MET A 405 2.33 14.14 -1.58
CA MET A 405 1.14 14.14 -0.72
C MET A 405 1.32 15.04 0.49
N THR A 406 0.23 15.64 0.95
CA THR A 406 0.11 16.34 2.23
C THR A 406 -1.37 16.39 2.64
N GLY A 407 -1.69 17.11 3.70
CA GLY A 407 -3.06 17.39 4.08
C GLY A 407 -3.16 18.50 5.09
N THR A 408 -4.39 18.91 5.35
CA THR A 408 -4.73 19.89 6.38
C THR A 408 -6.07 19.53 7.02
N TYR A 409 -6.39 20.19 8.11
CA TYR A 409 -7.69 20.12 8.75
C TYR A 409 -8.25 21.54 8.83
N VAL A 410 -9.53 21.68 8.50
CA VAL A 410 -10.27 22.94 8.56
C VAL A 410 -11.29 22.82 9.67
N ARG A 411 -11.29 23.75 10.62
CA ARG A 411 -12.27 23.80 11.71
C ARG A 411 -13.22 24.97 11.57
N SER A 412 -14.43 24.82 12.09
CA SER A 412 -15.37 25.92 12.27
C SER A 412 -14.95 26.87 13.41
N CYS A 413 -15.49 28.09 13.39
CA CYS A 413 -15.10 29.18 14.30
C CYS A 413 -16.26 29.77 15.11
N GLY A 414 -17.27 28.97 15.48
CA GLY A 414 -18.34 29.44 16.37
C GLY A 414 -19.44 30.28 15.72
N THR A 415 -19.34 30.56 14.42
CA THR A 415 -20.32 31.35 13.66
C THR A 415 -20.79 30.60 12.41
N ALA A 416 -22.09 30.67 12.14
CA ALA A 416 -22.66 30.13 10.91
C ALA A 416 -22.30 31.01 9.71
N GLY A 417 -22.22 30.41 8.53
CA GLY A 417 -21.94 31.13 7.28
C GLY A 417 -21.23 30.27 6.25
N ALA A 418 -20.79 30.91 5.17
CA ALA A 418 -20.00 30.27 4.13
C ALA A 418 -18.50 30.49 4.41
N GLY A 419 -17.73 29.40 4.42
CA GLY A 419 -16.29 29.39 4.50
C GLY A 419 -15.66 28.96 3.18
N MET A 420 -14.42 29.35 2.94
CA MET A 420 -13.66 28.93 1.76
C MET A 420 -12.21 28.63 2.13
N LEU A 421 -11.73 27.46 1.73
CA LEU A 421 -10.31 27.12 1.72
C LEU A 421 -9.78 27.24 0.29
N ARG A 422 -8.77 28.08 0.10
CA ARG A 422 -7.97 28.13 -1.12
C ARG A 422 -6.68 27.33 -0.94
N VAL A 423 -6.42 26.41 -1.85
CA VAL A 423 -5.23 25.57 -1.92
C VAL A 423 -4.42 25.98 -3.14
N ILE A 424 -3.21 26.47 -2.92
CA ILE A 424 -2.36 27.10 -3.93
C ILE A 424 -1.11 26.26 -4.11
N LEU A 425 -0.89 25.79 -5.33
CA LEU A 425 0.39 25.25 -5.79
C LEU A 425 1.08 26.33 -6.64
N PRO A 426 2.10 27.03 -6.10
CA PRO A 426 2.67 28.22 -6.72
C PRO A 426 3.09 28.02 -8.17
N GLY A 427 2.68 28.95 -9.04
CA GLY A 427 3.01 28.94 -10.47
C GLY A 427 2.33 27.83 -11.28
N ARG A 428 1.41 27.06 -10.69
CA ARG A 428 0.76 25.91 -11.35
C ARG A 428 -0.75 25.94 -11.26
N GLU A 429 -1.32 25.89 -10.05
CA GLU A 429 -2.76 25.71 -9.87
C GLU A 429 -3.25 26.37 -8.58
N ILE A 430 -4.48 26.87 -8.60
CA ILE A 430 -5.23 27.31 -7.43
C ILE A 430 -6.57 26.59 -7.45
N ARG A 431 -6.95 26.02 -6.30
CA ARG A 431 -8.22 25.31 -6.12
C ARG A 431 -8.92 25.83 -4.88
N GLU A 432 -10.25 25.91 -4.95
CA GLU A 432 -11.08 26.38 -3.85
C GLU A 432 -12.01 25.26 -3.40
N ILE A 433 -12.20 25.15 -2.09
CA ILE A 433 -13.17 24.28 -1.43
C ILE A 433 -14.07 25.19 -0.62
N HIS A 434 -15.38 25.08 -0.83
CA HIS A 434 -16.36 25.84 -0.08
C HIS A 434 -16.95 24.98 1.03
N PHE A 435 -17.15 25.59 2.19
CA PHE A 435 -17.72 24.99 3.38
C PHE A 435 -18.99 25.75 3.78
N ASP A 436 -19.98 25.02 4.27
CA ASP A 436 -21.19 25.57 4.86
C ASP A 436 -21.19 25.27 6.36
N ILE A 437 -21.22 26.33 7.16
CA ILE A 437 -21.11 26.22 8.62
C ILE A 437 -22.49 26.50 9.21
N SER A 438 -22.96 25.56 10.01
CA SER A 438 -24.21 25.64 10.76
C SER A 438 -23.93 25.64 12.26
N ILE A 439 -24.86 26.22 13.04
CA ILE A 439 -24.84 26.16 14.51
C ILE A 439 -26.03 25.33 14.96
N GLY A 440 -25.80 24.31 15.79
CA GLY A 440 -26.87 23.50 16.36
C GLY A 440 -26.46 22.05 16.63
N GLU A 441 -27.44 21.20 16.93
CA GLU A 441 -27.22 19.76 16.96
C GLU A 441 -27.08 19.25 15.52
N ALA A 442 -25.98 18.56 15.22
CA ALA A 442 -25.80 17.91 13.93
C ALA A 442 -26.99 17.00 13.63
N PRO A 443 -27.49 16.93 12.38
CA PRO A 443 -28.55 15.99 12.05
C PRO A 443 -28.12 14.57 12.45
N SER A 444 -28.93 13.94 13.29
CA SER A 444 -28.75 12.59 13.83
C SER A 444 -28.64 11.52 12.76
#